data_AF-A0A401IAH7-F1
#
_entry.id   AF-A0A401IAH7-F1
#
_cell.length_a   1.000
_cell.length_b   1.000
_cell.length_c   1.000
_cell.angle_alpha   90.00
_cell.angle_beta   90.00
_cell.angle_gamma   90.00
#
_symmetry.space_group_name_H-M   'P 1'
#
loop_
_entity.id
_entity.type
_entity.pdbx_description
1 polymer ?
#
loop_
_entity_poly.entity_id
_entity_poly.type
_entity_poly.pdbx_seq_one_letter_code
_entity_poly.pdbx_strand_id
1 'polypeptide(L)'
;MNKALKREIVERFRRYNMCCFLEHGNDTPHAGRAAFMQSVDDAVNRLPEQQADLIRKRYLHREGDYMTDLKFYEVIGISRPKFTQLRKQAFIALAKRWDI
;
A
#
# COMPACT_ATOMS: atom_id res chain seq x y z
N MET A 1 -1.98 -2.95 -16.60
CA MET A 1 -2.36 -1.85 -15.68
C MET A 1 -1.63 -0.62 -16.17
N ASN A 2 -2.31 0.51 -16.25
CA ASN A 2 -1.72 1.76 -16.70
C ASN A 2 -0.53 2.14 -15.79
N LYS A 3 0.61 2.53 -16.39
CA LYS A 3 1.83 2.92 -15.66
C LYS A 3 1.59 4.15 -14.78
N ALA A 4 0.74 5.08 -15.23
CA ALA A 4 0.35 6.27 -14.49
C ALA A 4 -0.43 5.89 -13.21
N LEU A 5 -1.46 5.08 -13.35
CA LEU A 5 -2.27 4.59 -12.22
C LEU A 5 -1.42 3.89 -11.16
N LYS A 6 -0.51 3.00 -11.60
CA LYS A 6 0.42 2.33 -10.69
C LYS A 6 1.24 3.34 -9.89
N ARG A 7 1.77 4.36 -10.57
CA ARG A 7 2.61 5.39 -9.95
C ARG A 7 1.81 6.15 -8.91
N GLU A 8 0.61 6.57 -9.22
CA GLU A 8 -0.25 7.33 -8.30
C GLU A 8 -0.60 6.55 -7.03
N ILE A 9 -0.97 5.27 -7.16
CA ILE A 9 -1.22 4.39 -6.03
C ILE A 9 0.04 4.25 -5.14
N VAL A 10 1.20 4.04 -5.75
CA VAL A 10 2.47 3.90 -5.02
C VAL A 10 2.87 5.21 -4.33
N GLU A 11 2.67 6.36 -4.96
CA GLU A 11 2.89 7.66 -4.32
C GLU A 11 1.96 7.87 -3.13
N ARG A 12 0.71 7.41 -3.21
CA ARG A 12 -0.22 7.43 -2.09
C ARG A 12 0.28 6.60 -0.90
N PHE A 13 0.83 5.41 -1.16
CA PHE A 13 1.46 4.58 -0.13
C PHE A 13 2.72 5.22 0.47
N ARG A 14 3.57 5.85 -0.35
CA ARG A 14 4.73 6.59 0.14
C ARG A 14 4.33 7.74 1.06
N ARG A 15 3.30 8.50 0.67
CA ARG A 15 2.73 9.55 1.52
C ARG A 15 2.19 9.00 2.83
N TYR A 16 1.54 7.83 2.80
CA TYR A 16 1.09 7.14 4.01
C TYR A 16 2.26 6.81 4.94
N ASN A 17 3.31 6.15 4.43
CA ASN A 17 4.49 5.82 5.23
C ASN A 17 5.17 7.06 5.82
N MET A 18 5.22 8.15 5.06
CA MET A 18 5.72 9.44 5.52
C MET A 18 4.86 10.01 6.66
N CYS A 19 3.52 9.96 6.54
CA CYS A 19 2.63 10.37 7.63
C CYS A 19 2.86 9.54 8.89
N CYS A 20 2.96 8.21 8.78
CA CYS A 20 3.27 7.34 9.92
C CYS A 20 4.64 7.66 10.55
N PHE A 21 5.66 7.98 9.75
CA PHE A 21 6.97 8.35 10.28
C PHE A 21 6.91 9.66 11.09
N LEU A 22 6.22 10.67 10.57
CA LEU A 22 6.13 11.99 11.20
C LEU A 22 5.30 12.00 12.49
N GLU A 23 4.36 11.08 12.67
CA GLU A 23 3.63 10.93 13.94
C GLU A 23 4.49 10.39 15.09
N HIS A 24 5.64 9.76 14.80
CA HIS A 24 6.58 9.34 15.83
C HIS A 24 7.53 10.45 16.30
N GLY A 25 7.58 11.58 15.59
CA GLY A 25 8.14 12.82 16.13
C GLY A 25 7.13 13.46 17.08
N ASN A 26 7.56 14.18 18.10
CA ASN A 26 6.72 14.85 19.11
C ASN A 26 5.73 15.92 18.57
N ASP A 27 5.42 15.91 17.27
CA ASP A 27 4.47 16.80 16.62
C ASP A 27 3.08 16.16 16.61
N THR A 28 2.17 16.76 17.37
CA THR A 28 0.72 16.49 17.37
C THR A 28 0.20 16.17 15.95
N PRO A 29 -0.58 15.10 15.75
CA PRO A 29 -1.09 14.76 14.43
C PRO A 29 -1.92 15.91 13.87
N HIS A 30 -1.44 16.56 12.80
CA HIS A 30 -2.30 17.47 12.03
C HIS A 30 -3.53 16.67 11.58
N ALA A 31 -4.75 17.12 11.89
CA ALA A 31 -5.99 16.40 11.63
C ALA A 31 -6.12 15.86 10.17
N GLY A 32 -5.54 16.56 9.19
CA GLY A 32 -5.49 16.11 7.80
C GLY A 32 -4.62 14.87 7.54
N ARG A 33 -3.55 14.63 8.34
CA ARG A 33 -2.72 13.42 8.25
C ARG A 33 -3.46 12.20 8.78
N ALA A 34 -4.06 12.32 9.97
CA ALA A 34 -4.86 11.25 10.57
C ALA A 34 -6.03 10.84 9.66
N ALA A 35 -6.77 11.81 9.12
CA ALA A 35 -7.85 11.53 8.17
C ALA A 35 -7.36 10.85 6.88
N PHE A 36 -6.20 11.27 6.34
CA PHE A 36 -5.60 10.64 5.17
C PHE A 36 -5.16 9.20 5.44
N MET A 37 -4.49 8.95 6.56
CA MET A 37 -4.06 7.59 6.93
C MET A 37 -5.27 6.68 7.14
N GLN A 38 -6.28 7.15 7.88
CA GLN A 38 -7.52 6.39 8.07
C GLN A 38 -8.20 6.06 6.73
N SER A 39 -8.21 7.00 5.78
CA SER A 39 -8.74 6.76 4.43
C SER A 39 -7.99 5.65 3.68
N VAL A 40 -6.66 5.59 3.83
CA VAL A 40 -5.82 4.52 3.25
C VAL A 40 -6.08 3.19 3.95
N ASP A 41 -6.13 3.18 5.28
CA ASP A 41 -6.41 1.99 6.07
C ASP A 41 -7.79 1.41 5.74
N ASP A 42 -8.82 2.25 5.69
CA ASP A 42 -10.18 1.85 5.30
C ASP A 42 -10.24 1.31 3.87
N ALA A 43 -9.42 1.85 2.96
CA ALA A 43 -9.34 1.35 1.60
C ALA A 43 -8.72 -0.05 1.54
N VAL A 44 -7.63 -0.26 2.26
CA VAL A 44 -6.92 -1.54 2.32
C VAL A 44 -7.71 -2.59 3.10
N ASN A 45 -8.39 -2.20 4.19
CA ASN A 45 -9.22 -3.08 5.01
C ASN A 45 -10.42 -3.67 4.26
N ARG A 46 -10.87 -3.02 3.17
CA ARG A 46 -11.96 -3.52 2.34
C ARG A 46 -11.49 -4.37 1.15
N LEU A 47 -10.19 -4.60 1.01
CA LEU A 47 -9.66 -5.59 0.07
C LEU A 47 -9.85 -7.01 0.61
N PRO A 48 -9.95 -8.03 -0.26
CA PRO A 48 -9.83 -9.43 0.16
C PRO A 48 -8.57 -9.65 0.98
N GLU A 49 -8.63 -10.52 1.98
CA GLU A 49 -7.58 -10.71 2.99
C GLU A 49 -6.16 -10.86 2.39
N GLN A 50 -5.99 -11.74 1.41
CA GLN A 50 -4.68 -11.96 0.75
C GLN A 50 -4.17 -10.73 -0.01
N GLN A 51 -5.07 -9.91 -0.54
CA GLN A 51 -4.71 -8.66 -1.21
C GLN A 51 -4.35 -7.59 -0.18
N ALA A 52 -5.14 -7.45 0.89
CA ALA A 52 -4.87 -6.52 1.97
C ALA A 52 -3.52 -6.83 2.63
N ASP A 53 -3.26 -8.09 2.97
CA ASP A 53 -2.01 -8.55 3.57
C ASP A 53 -0.81 -8.26 2.66
N LEU A 54 -0.93 -8.55 1.36
CA LEU A 54 0.09 -8.21 0.37
C LEU A 54 0.35 -6.70 0.35
N ILE A 55 -0.69 -5.86 0.31
CA ILE A 55 -0.53 -4.41 0.27
C ILE A 55 0.16 -3.89 1.54
N ARG A 56 -0.30 -4.34 2.71
CA ARG A 56 0.28 -3.91 4.00
C ARG A 56 1.76 -4.26 4.07
N LYS A 57 2.10 -5.54 3.89
CA LYS A 57 3.49 -6.02 4.00
C LYS A 57 4.41 -5.41 2.94
N ARG A 58 3.93 -5.24 1.71
CA ARG A 58 4.75 -4.76 0.59
C ARG A 58 4.91 -3.25 0.57
N TYR A 59 3.84 -2.50 0.85
CA TYR A 59 3.77 -1.07 0.54
C TYR A 59 3.57 -0.18 1.77
N LEU A 60 2.94 -0.68 2.84
CA LEU A 60 2.65 0.10 4.05
C LEU A 60 3.57 -0.23 5.23
N HIS A 61 4.42 -1.24 5.08
CA HIS A 61 5.41 -1.61 6.09
C HIS A 61 6.78 -1.06 5.71
N ARG A 62 7.54 -0.54 6.69
CA ARG A 62 8.86 0.07 6.48
C ARG A 62 9.85 -0.88 5.79
N GLU A 63 9.80 -2.16 6.14
CA GLU A 63 10.68 -3.17 5.52
C GLU A 63 10.36 -3.41 4.04
N GLY A 64 9.13 -3.13 3.61
CA GLY A 64 8.70 -3.23 2.23
C GLY A 64 9.46 -2.26 1.32
N ASP A 65 9.85 -1.08 1.81
CA ASP A 65 10.59 -0.10 1.01
C ASP A 65 12.00 -0.57 0.63
N TYR A 66 12.61 -1.43 1.45
CA TYR A 66 13.93 -2.02 1.19
C TYR A 66 13.89 -3.33 0.41
N MET A 67 12.69 -3.86 0.12
CA MET A 67 12.51 -5.14 -0.56
C MET A 67 12.09 -4.97 -2.02
N THR A 68 12.81 -5.63 -2.93
CA THR A 68 12.39 -5.73 -4.33
C THR A 68 11.17 -6.64 -4.45
N ASP A 69 10.37 -6.44 -5.50
CA ASP A 69 9.25 -7.35 -5.78
C ASP A 69 9.72 -8.80 -5.95
N LEU A 70 10.91 -8.99 -6.53
CA LEU A 70 11.55 -10.30 -6.73
C LEU A 70 11.73 -11.02 -5.40
N LYS A 71 12.40 -10.35 -4.45
CA LYS A 71 12.65 -10.89 -3.11
C LYS A 71 11.36 -11.03 -2.30
N PHE A 72 10.40 -10.12 -2.48
CA PHE A 72 9.16 -10.12 -1.69
C PHE A 72 8.35 -11.40 -1.89
N TYR A 73 8.06 -11.79 -3.15
CA TYR A 73 7.21 -12.95 -3.40
C TYR A 73 7.87 -14.26 -2.96
N GLU A 74 9.22 -14.32 -2.99
CA GLU A 74 10.00 -15.44 -2.49
C GLU A 74 9.85 -15.57 -0.97
N VAL A 75 9.97 -14.46 -0.24
CA VAL A 75 9.82 -14.42 1.23
C VAL A 75 8.43 -14.86 1.68
N ILE A 76 7.37 -14.46 0.97
CA ILE A 76 6.00 -14.85 1.33
C ILE A 76 5.59 -16.20 0.73
N GLY A 77 6.49 -16.90 0.04
CA GLY A 77 6.28 -18.25 -0.47
C GLY A 77 5.22 -18.37 -1.57
N ILE A 78 5.07 -17.36 -2.44
CA ILE A 78 4.14 -17.43 -3.58
C ILE A 78 4.85 -17.28 -4.92
N SER A 79 4.24 -17.84 -5.97
CA SER A 79 4.78 -17.69 -7.33
C SER A 79 4.67 -16.23 -7.82
N ARG A 80 5.64 -15.81 -8.63
CA ARG A 80 5.64 -14.49 -9.28
C ARG A 80 4.35 -14.16 -10.05
N PRO A 81 3.73 -15.09 -10.80
CA PRO A 81 2.43 -14.84 -11.43
C PRO A 81 1.32 -14.57 -10.42
N LYS A 82 1.25 -15.36 -9.33
CA LYS A 82 0.25 -15.18 -8.26
C LYS A 82 0.43 -13.83 -7.57
N PHE A 83 1.66 -13.45 -7.22
CA PHE A 83 1.98 -12.12 -6.69
C PHE A 83 1.49 -11.01 -7.63
N THR A 84 1.83 -11.13 -8.92
CA THR A 84 1.48 -10.12 -9.93
C THR A 84 -0.04 -9.98 -10.07
N GLN A 85 -0.76 -11.09 -10.05
CA GLN A 85 -2.22 -11.13 -10.12
C GLN A 85 -2.86 -10.47 -8.90
N LEU A 86 -2.48 -10.89 -7.68
CA LEU A 86 -3.02 -10.34 -6.43
C LEU A 86 -2.77 -8.83 -6.35
N ARG A 87 -1.54 -8.40 -6.66
CA ARG A 87 -1.19 -6.98 -6.69
C ARG A 87 -2.03 -6.20 -7.71
N LYS A 88 -2.16 -6.72 -8.94
CA LYS A 88 -2.95 -6.06 -9.99
C LYS A 88 -4.41 -5.91 -9.58
N GLN A 89 -5.00 -6.95 -8.98
CA GLN A 89 -6.37 -6.91 -8.49
C GLN A 89 -6.54 -5.89 -7.35
N ALA A 90 -5.62 -5.90 -6.38
CA ALA A 90 -5.61 -4.93 -5.29
C ALA A 90 -5.52 -3.49 -5.82
N PHE A 91 -4.62 -3.23 -6.76
CA PHE A 91 -4.43 -1.89 -7.31
C PHE A 91 -5.66 -1.41 -8.09
N ILE A 92 -6.30 -2.29 -8.86
CA ILE A 92 -7.55 -1.95 -9.56
C ILE A 92 -8.68 -1.64 -8.56
N ALA A 93 -8.78 -2.40 -7.47
CA ALA A 93 -9.79 -2.17 -6.43
C ALA A 93 -9.56 -0.84 -5.70
N LEU A 94 -8.31 -0.52 -5.37
CA LEU A 94 -7.92 0.75 -4.75
C LEU A 94 -8.14 1.94 -5.68
N ALA A 95 -7.78 1.81 -6.96
CA ALA A 95 -8.02 2.82 -7.99
C ALA A 95 -9.49 3.26 -8.04
N LYS A 96 -10.39 2.28 -8.18
CA LYS A 96 -11.84 2.52 -8.20
C LYS A 96 -12.34 3.21 -6.93
N ARG A 97 -11.77 2.86 -5.78
CA ARG A 97 -12.17 3.41 -4.48
C ARG A 97 -11.69 4.85 -4.28
N TRP A 98 -10.56 5.18 -4.88
CA TRP A 98 -9.97 6.51 -4.80
C TRP A 98 -10.33 7.41 -5.97
N ASP A 99 -11.11 6.90 -6.93
CA ASP A 99 -11.55 7.58 -8.14
C ASP A 99 -10.38 8.08 -9.00
N ILE A 100 -9.41 7.18 -9.24
CA ILE A 100 -8.18 7.42 -10.04
C ILE A 100 -7.97 6.35 -11.11
#